data_AF-A0A9D0P0V5-F1
#
_entry.id   AF-A0A9D0P0V5-F1
#
_cell.length_a   1.000
_cell.length_b   1.000
_cell.length_c   1.000
_cell.angle_alpha   90.00
_cell.angle_beta   90.00
_cell.angle_gamma   90.00
#
_symmetry.space_group_name_H-M   'P 1'
#
loop_
_entity.id
_entity.type
_entity.pdbx_description
1 polymer ?
#
loop_
_entity_poly.entity_id
_entity_poly.type
_entity_poly.pdbx_seq_one_letter_code
_entity_poly.pdbx_strand_id
1 'polypeptide(L)'
;KQLISLGDTSAASALASRMAARVQAQYPDFWPGTVRALLVHSANWTPAMLKRMLPPAPKKPKQEDYRRLLRYCGYGVPDETALLWSASNALTLIAQESLQPFFKEDKTIKTRDIHLHALPWPVEALEELGETLVEMRVTISYFIEPNPGERGWANKYRYASHGLRFAVRRPLETEQQFQQRINQYARDEEYQKSTAQDSGWLLGEKLRNFGSIHSDTWQGTAAELAARGSIAVYPVLGWWKERPKLERWGRQARYTLIVSIRTPDVETDIYTPVANMVGVPITL
;
A
#
# COMPACT_ATOMS: atom_id res chain seq x y z
N LYS A 1 -12.27 34.76 -25.10
CA LYS A 1 -11.17 33.81 -25.40
C LYS A 1 -11.80 32.51 -25.88
N GLN A 2 -11.36 31.96 -27.01
CA GLN A 2 -11.87 30.69 -27.53
C GLN A 2 -11.26 29.54 -26.74
N LEU A 3 -12.10 28.60 -26.29
CA LEU A 3 -11.64 27.35 -25.65
C LEU A 3 -11.27 26.34 -26.73
N ILE A 4 -10.17 25.62 -26.55
CA ILE A 4 -9.72 24.54 -27.43
C ILE A 4 -9.61 23.24 -26.64
N SER A 5 -9.85 22.11 -27.30
CA SER A 5 -9.70 20.79 -26.70
C SER A 5 -8.23 20.41 -26.52
N LEU A 6 -7.87 19.91 -25.33
CA LEU A 6 -6.56 19.36 -25.00
C LEU A 6 -6.75 17.90 -24.55
N GLY A 7 -5.87 16.99 -24.97
CA GLY A 7 -6.01 15.55 -24.73
C GLY A 7 -4.72 14.83 -24.31
N ASP A 8 -4.79 13.50 -24.35
CA ASP A 8 -3.70 12.55 -24.11
C ASP A 8 -3.01 12.66 -22.75
N THR A 9 -1.75 12.23 -22.68
CA THR A 9 -0.96 12.16 -21.44
C THR A 9 -0.67 13.54 -20.87
N SER A 10 -0.62 14.59 -21.68
CA SER A 10 -0.47 15.98 -21.21
C SER A 10 -1.69 16.44 -20.42
N ALA A 11 -2.91 16.22 -20.95
CA ALA A 11 -4.14 16.53 -20.22
C ALA A 11 -4.29 15.66 -18.97
N ALA A 12 -3.99 14.36 -19.06
CA ALA A 12 -4.01 13.47 -17.91
C ALA A 12 -3.03 13.92 -16.80
N SER A 13 -1.83 14.36 -17.18
CA SER A 13 -0.84 14.88 -16.22
C SER A 13 -1.35 16.14 -15.53
N ALA A 14 -1.96 17.07 -16.29
CA ALA A 14 -2.53 18.28 -15.73
C ALA A 14 -3.65 17.98 -14.71
N LEU A 15 -4.53 17.00 -15.01
CA LEU A 15 -5.57 16.55 -14.09
C LEU A 15 -5.00 15.93 -12.82
N ALA A 16 -3.99 15.06 -12.94
CA ALA A 16 -3.31 14.45 -11.80
C ALA A 16 -2.62 15.50 -10.92
N SER A 17 -1.92 16.48 -11.52
CA SER A 17 -1.30 17.60 -10.82
C SER A 17 -2.33 18.46 -10.09
N ARG A 18 -3.49 18.73 -10.72
CA ARG A 18 -4.59 19.45 -10.07
C ARG A 18 -5.10 18.70 -8.84
N MET A 19 -5.33 17.39 -8.96
CA MET A 19 -5.78 16.57 -7.81
C MET A 19 -4.73 16.58 -6.68
N ALA A 20 -3.45 16.40 -7.01
CA ALA A 20 -2.35 16.48 -6.05
C ALA A 20 -2.31 17.85 -5.33
N ALA A 21 -2.45 18.94 -6.08
CA ALA A 21 -2.46 20.29 -5.54
C ALA A 21 -3.67 20.55 -4.62
N ARG A 22 -4.85 20.00 -4.95
CA ARG A 22 -6.03 20.09 -4.08
C ARG A 22 -5.82 19.37 -2.76
N VAL A 23 -5.26 18.15 -2.79
CA VAL A 23 -4.91 17.40 -1.57
C VAL A 23 -3.90 18.18 -0.73
N GLN A 24 -2.83 18.71 -1.33
CA GLN A 24 -1.83 19.49 -0.60
C GLN A 24 -2.40 20.80 -0.05
N ALA A 25 -3.34 21.44 -0.75
CA ALA A 25 -4.00 22.66 -0.27
C ALA A 25 -4.91 22.39 0.93
N GLN A 26 -5.60 21.24 0.94
CA GLN A 26 -6.46 20.83 2.06
C GLN A 26 -5.68 20.26 3.24
N TYR A 27 -4.56 19.56 2.97
CA TYR A 27 -3.69 18.96 3.98
C TYR A 27 -2.23 19.42 3.77
N PRO A 28 -1.88 20.66 4.19
CA PRO A 28 -0.57 21.24 3.94
C PRO A 28 0.61 20.46 4.52
N ASP A 29 0.38 19.73 5.61
CA ASP A 29 1.42 18.96 6.33
C ASP A 29 1.66 17.56 5.75
N PHE A 30 0.87 17.13 4.75
CA PHE A 30 1.11 15.86 4.08
C PHE A 30 2.39 15.90 3.27
N TRP A 31 3.21 14.87 3.41
CA TRP A 31 4.42 14.70 2.63
C TRP A 31 4.06 14.41 1.17
N PRO A 32 4.95 14.72 0.21
CA PRO A 32 4.77 14.32 -1.18
C PRO A 32 4.53 12.81 -1.36
N GLY A 33 5.14 11.99 -0.48
CA GLY A 33 4.92 10.54 -0.45
C GLY A 33 3.49 10.17 -0.08
N THR A 34 2.84 10.94 0.80
CA THR A 34 1.45 10.77 1.23
C THR A 34 0.47 11.21 0.17
N VAL A 35 0.69 12.37 -0.46
CA VAL A 35 -0.14 12.81 -1.61
C VAL A 35 -0.07 11.78 -2.74
N ARG A 36 1.13 11.28 -3.06
CA ARG A 36 1.31 10.20 -4.05
C ARG A 36 0.59 8.92 -3.64
N ALA A 37 0.64 8.56 -2.36
CA ALA A 37 -0.06 7.38 -1.83
C ALA A 37 -1.58 7.52 -1.97
N LEU A 38 -2.15 8.67 -1.59
CA LEU A 38 -3.59 8.96 -1.67
C LEU A 38 -4.12 8.87 -3.10
N LEU A 39 -3.42 9.46 -4.07
CA LEU A 39 -3.78 9.36 -5.49
C LEU A 39 -3.84 7.91 -5.96
N VAL A 40 -2.89 7.07 -5.54
CA VAL A 40 -2.89 5.64 -5.90
C VAL A 40 -3.92 4.85 -5.10
N HIS A 41 -4.10 5.19 -3.82
CA HIS A 41 -5.02 4.50 -2.92
C HIS A 41 -6.47 4.69 -3.35
N SER A 42 -6.84 5.87 -3.84
CA SER A 42 -8.16 6.19 -4.39
C SER A 42 -8.35 5.73 -5.84
N ALA A 43 -7.30 5.23 -6.50
CA ALA A 43 -7.38 4.86 -7.91
C ALA A 43 -8.16 3.57 -8.12
N ASN A 44 -9.00 3.55 -9.15
CA ASN A 44 -9.74 2.37 -9.57
C ASN A 44 -9.60 2.15 -11.07
N TRP A 45 -9.51 0.89 -11.49
CA TRP A 45 -9.55 0.56 -12.91
C TRP A 45 -10.96 0.75 -13.45
N THR A 46 -11.09 1.49 -14.55
CA THR A 46 -12.40 1.74 -15.16
C THR A 46 -12.92 0.48 -15.85
N PRO A 47 -14.24 0.36 -16.07
CA PRO A 47 -14.82 -0.78 -16.81
C PRO A 47 -14.18 -0.97 -18.19
N ALA A 48 -13.79 0.12 -18.86
CA ALA A 48 -13.10 0.07 -20.15
C ALA A 48 -11.70 -0.54 -20.05
N MET A 49 -10.93 -0.19 -19.02
CA MET A 49 -9.60 -0.76 -18.76
C MET A 49 -9.70 -2.27 -18.45
N LEU A 50 -10.64 -2.65 -17.59
CA LEU A 50 -10.88 -4.04 -17.20
C LEU A 50 -11.30 -4.87 -18.42
N LYS A 51 -12.29 -4.41 -19.19
CA LYS A 51 -12.77 -5.08 -20.41
C LYS A 51 -11.67 -5.25 -21.45
N ARG A 52 -10.72 -4.31 -21.53
CA ARG A 52 -9.63 -4.34 -22.52
C ARG A 52 -8.50 -5.31 -22.15
N MET A 53 -8.24 -5.50 -20.86
CA MET A 53 -7.05 -6.19 -20.36
C MET A 53 -7.33 -7.55 -19.70
N LEU A 54 -8.52 -7.72 -19.12
CA LEU A 54 -8.94 -8.93 -18.44
C LEU A 54 -9.80 -9.80 -19.38
N PRO A 55 -9.74 -11.14 -19.22
CA PRO A 55 -10.60 -12.02 -20.00
C PRO A 55 -12.08 -11.83 -19.63
N PRO A 56 -13.02 -11.99 -20.59
CA PRO A 56 -14.45 -11.94 -20.30
C PRO A 56 -14.87 -13.15 -19.45
N ALA A 57 -15.93 -12.97 -18.67
CA ALA A 57 -16.58 -14.07 -17.96
C ALA A 57 -16.99 -15.20 -18.92
N PRO A 58 -16.88 -16.49 -18.52
CA PRO A 58 -16.60 -16.99 -17.17
C PRO A 58 -15.10 -17.21 -16.86
N LYS A 59 -14.18 -16.80 -17.76
CA LYS A 59 -12.74 -17.03 -17.55
C LYS A 59 -12.23 -16.15 -16.42
N LYS A 60 -11.63 -16.77 -15.39
CA LYS A 60 -10.99 -16.04 -14.30
C LYS A 60 -9.70 -15.35 -14.77
N PRO A 61 -9.47 -14.07 -14.42
CA PRO A 61 -8.21 -13.39 -14.69
C PRO A 61 -7.02 -14.12 -14.06
N LYS A 62 -5.92 -14.16 -14.79
CA LYS A 62 -4.62 -14.66 -14.31
C LYS A 62 -3.76 -13.51 -13.81
N GLN A 63 -2.75 -13.83 -13.02
CA GLN A 63 -1.73 -12.88 -12.56
C GLN A 63 -1.06 -12.10 -13.71
N GLU A 64 -0.84 -12.74 -14.87
CA GLU A 64 -0.29 -12.06 -16.04
C GLU A 64 -1.25 -11.00 -16.63
N ASP A 65 -2.56 -11.21 -16.53
CA ASP A 65 -3.56 -10.24 -16.99
C ASP A 65 -3.49 -8.96 -16.14
N TYR A 66 -3.42 -9.11 -14.81
CA TYR A 66 -3.19 -8.00 -13.88
C TYR A 66 -1.82 -7.34 -14.07
N ARG A 67 -0.77 -8.12 -14.36
CA ARG A 67 0.55 -7.57 -14.68
C ARG A 67 0.50 -6.65 -15.90
N ARG A 68 -0.19 -7.06 -16.97
CA ARG A 68 -0.38 -6.22 -18.17
C ARG A 68 -1.21 -4.97 -17.86
N LEU A 69 -2.28 -5.11 -17.08
CA LEU A 69 -3.13 -4.00 -16.64
C LEU A 69 -2.31 -2.96 -15.86
N LEU A 70 -1.54 -3.38 -14.86
CA LEU A 70 -0.65 -2.51 -14.08
C LEU A 70 0.39 -1.81 -14.97
N ARG A 71 0.98 -2.52 -15.94
CA ARG A 71 1.95 -1.91 -16.87
C ARG A 71 1.31 -0.88 -17.81
N TYR A 72 0.03 -1.02 -18.12
CA TYR A 72 -0.66 -0.16 -19.07
C TYR A 72 -1.24 1.09 -18.41
N CYS A 73 -1.94 0.95 -17.30
CA CYS A 73 -2.66 2.05 -16.65
C CYS A 73 -2.35 2.20 -15.15
N GLY A 74 -1.30 1.57 -14.64
CA GLY A 74 -0.99 1.60 -13.20
C GLY A 74 -2.15 1.06 -12.37
N TYR A 75 -2.46 1.74 -11.28
CA TYR A 75 -3.59 1.41 -10.39
C TYR A 75 -4.94 1.96 -10.87
N GLY A 76 -4.99 2.61 -12.04
CA GLY A 76 -6.23 3.15 -12.62
C GLY A 76 -6.36 4.66 -12.46
N VAL A 77 -7.61 5.12 -12.35
CA VAL A 77 -7.95 6.55 -12.28
C VAL A 77 -8.30 6.92 -10.83
N PRO A 78 -7.63 7.92 -10.22
CA PRO A 78 -7.96 8.41 -8.88
C PRO A 78 -9.40 8.92 -8.79
N ASP A 79 -10.13 8.52 -7.75
CA ASP A 79 -11.44 9.06 -7.40
C ASP A 79 -11.30 10.34 -6.56
N GLU A 80 -11.72 11.49 -7.11
CA GLU A 80 -11.58 12.80 -6.46
C GLU A 80 -12.44 12.94 -5.19
N THR A 81 -13.54 12.22 -5.08
CA THR A 81 -14.41 12.24 -3.89
C THR A 81 -13.75 11.44 -2.77
N ALA A 82 -13.30 10.22 -3.06
CA ALA A 82 -12.62 9.35 -2.10
C ALA A 82 -11.24 9.89 -1.67
N LEU A 83 -10.66 10.83 -2.45
CA LEU A 83 -9.40 11.50 -2.11
C LEU A 83 -9.50 12.47 -0.93
N LEU A 84 -10.63 13.16 -0.82
CA LEU A 84 -10.81 14.27 0.12
C LEU A 84 -11.73 13.91 1.29
N TRP A 85 -12.56 12.88 1.13
CA TRP A 85 -13.59 12.54 2.09
C TRP A 85 -13.62 11.04 2.36
N SER A 86 -13.68 10.68 3.63
CA SER A 86 -14.09 9.36 4.09
C SER A 86 -15.61 9.36 4.22
N ALA A 87 -16.29 8.45 3.53
CA ALA A 87 -17.73 8.25 3.72
C ALA A 87 -17.98 7.46 5.02
N SER A 88 -19.20 7.49 5.59
CA SER A 88 -19.53 6.73 6.81
C SER A 88 -19.31 5.21 6.67
N ASN A 89 -19.41 4.69 5.45
CA ASN A 89 -19.11 3.30 5.08
C ASN A 89 -17.66 3.06 4.60
N ALA A 90 -16.77 4.05 4.77
CA ALA A 90 -15.38 3.99 4.34
C ALA A 90 -14.44 4.67 5.35
N LEU A 91 -13.70 3.88 6.11
CA LEU A 91 -12.66 4.38 7.00
C LEU A 91 -11.32 4.43 6.27
N THR A 92 -10.59 5.54 6.35
CA THR A 92 -9.21 5.65 5.84
C THR A 92 -8.26 6.10 6.96
N LEU A 93 -7.24 5.29 7.24
CA LEU A 93 -6.17 5.58 8.19
C LEU A 93 -4.89 5.93 7.43
N ILE A 94 -4.19 6.98 7.88
CA ILE A 94 -2.94 7.46 7.26
C ILE A 94 -1.87 7.59 8.34
N ALA A 95 -0.71 6.96 8.13
CA ALA A 95 0.47 7.11 8.97
C ALA A 95 1.65 7.62 8.15
N GLN A 96 2.35 8.64 8.65
CA GLN A 96 3.60 9.18 8.10
C GLN A 96 4.74 8.89 9.09
N GLU A 97 5.64 7.99 8.72
CA GLU A 97 6.63 7.44 9.65
C GLU A 97 8.04 7.41 9.04
N SER A 98 9.05 7.24 9.90
CA SER A 98 10.45 7.07 9.51
C SER A 98 11.01 5.81 10.15
N LEU A 99 11.66 4.95 9.36
CA LEU A 99 12.33 3.74 9.84
C LEU A 99 13.79 3.72 9.40
N GLN A 100 14.67 3.09 10.16
CA GLN A 100 16.03 2.79 9.73
C GLN A 100 16.05 1.36 9.13
N PRO A 101 16.26 1.20 7.80
CA PRO A 101 16.14 -0.11 7.17
C PRO A 101 17.22 -1.10 7.64
N PHE A 102 18.44 -0.60 7.84
CA PHE A 102 19.60 -1.45 8.03
C PHE A 102 20.49 -0.96 9.16
N PHE A 103 21.38 -1.83 9.64
CA PHE A 103 22.46 -1.45 10.54
C PHE A 103 23.67 -2.35 10.29
N LYS A 104 24.84 -1.86 10.68
CA LYS A 104 26.07 -2.64 10.61
C LYS A 104 26.31 -3.31 11.95
N GLU A 105 26.44 -4.63 11.92
CA GLU A 105 26.91 -5.45 13.02
C GLU A 105 28.16 -6.18 12.55
N ASP A 106 29.30 -5.85 13.17
CA ASP A 106 30.63 -6.24 12.76
C ASP A 106 30.93 -5.93 11.27
N LYS A 107 31.03 -6.98 10.45
CA LYS A 107 31.30 -6.91 9.01
C LYS A 107 30.05 -7.12 8.15
N THR A 108 28.88 -7.32 8.77
CA THR A 108 27.63 -7.67 8.08
C THR A 108 26.60 -6.56 8.23
N ILE A 109 25.89 -6.28 7.15
CA ILE A 109 24.75 -5.35 7.19
C ILE A 109 23.47 -6.15 7.37
N LYS A 110 22.77 -5.90 8.47
CA LYS A 110 21.53 -6.59 8.85
C LYS A 110 20.34 -5.64 8.75
N THR A 111 19.16 -6.23 8.64
CA THR A 111 17.88 -5.51 8.74
C THR A 111 17.70 -5.01 10.18
N ARG A 112 17.25 -3.77 10.36
CA ARG A 112 17.12 -3.15 11.69
C ARG A 112 15.66 -3.02 12.12
N ASP A 113 14.96 -2.01 11.61
CA ASP A 113 13.63 -1.65 12.11
C ASP A 113 12.53 -2.38 11.34
N ILE A 114 11.50 -2.78 12.08
CA ILE A 114 10.23 -3.30 11.57
C ILE A 114 9.14 -2.53 12.30
N HIS A 115 8.26 -1.85 11.56
CA HIS A 115 7.16 -1.10 12.16
C HIS A 115 5.91 -1.98 12.16
N LEU A 116 5.35 -2.22 13.35
CA LEU A 116 4.07 -2.88 13.53
C LEU A 116 3.01 -1.82 13.83
N HIS A 117 2.01 -1.73 12.97
CA HIS A 117 0.87 -0.85 13.11
C HIS A 117 -0.32 -1.65 13.61
N ALA A 118 -0.73 -1.40 14.85
CA ALA A 118 -2.02 -1.87 15.34
C ALA A 118 -3.11 -1.06 14.65
N LEU A 119 -4.10 -1.75 14.09
CA LEU A 119 -5.20 -1.11 13.38
C LEU A 119 -6.38 -0.97 14.35
N PRO A 120 -6.90 0.25 14.56
CA PRO A 120 -8.08 0.49 15.39
C PRO A 120 -9.33 0.07 14.60
N TRP A 121 -9.47 -1.22 14.30
CA TRP A 121 -10.65 -1.73 13.62
C TRP A 121 -11.89 -1.63 14.50
N PRO A 122 -13.05 -1.27 13.91
CA PRO A 122 -14.31 -1.32 14.63
C PRO A 122 -14.77 -2.78 14.71
N VAL A 123 -14.11 -3.55 15.58
CA VAL A 123 -14.26 -5.02 15.66
C VAL A 123 -15.73 -5.41 15.84
N GLU A 124 -16.42 -4.77 16.78
CA GLU A 124 -17.84 -5.02 17.04
C GLU A 124 -18.71 -4.78 15.79
N ALA A 125 -18.54 -3.64 15.10
CA ALA A 125 -19.30 -3.32 13.90
C ALA A 125 -18.96 -4.25 12.71
N LEU A 126 -17.72 -4.73 12.60
CA LEU A 126 -17.33 -5.70 11.60
C LEU A 126 -17.86 -7.11 11.91
N GLU A 127 -17.93 -7.48 13.19
CA GLU A 127 -18.50 -8.76 13.61
C GLU A 127 -20.02 -8.82 13.38
N GLU A 128 -20.74 -7.70 13.56
CA GLU A 128 -22.17 -7.58 13.21
C GLU A 128 -22.44 -7.84 11.72
N LEU A 129 -21.52 -7.45 10.84
CA LEU A 129 -21.61 -7.71 9.41
C LEU A 129 -21.35 -9.18 9.05
N GLY A 130 -20.79 -9.98 9.96
CA GLY A 130 -20.59 -11.42 9.82
C GLY A 130 -19.90 -11.83 8.51
N GLU A 131 -20.61 -12.60 7.69
CA GLU A 131 -20.14 -13.16 6.42
C GLU A 131 -20.21 -12.17 5.23
N THR A 132 -20.58 -10.91 5.48
CA THR A 132 -20.62 -9.88 4.45
C THR A 132 -19.22 -9.70 3.85
N LEU A 133 -19.14 -9.71 2.52
CA LEU A 133 -17.89 -9.48 1.82
C LEU A 133 -17.50 -8.00 1.91
N VAL A 134 -16.28 -7.76 2.38
CA VAL A 134 -15.69 -6.44 2.56
C VAL A 134 -14.36 -6.34 1.83
N GLU A 135 -13.94 -5.11 1.56
CA GLU A 135 -12.65 -4.82 0.95
C GLU A 135 -11.75 -4.08 1.94
N MET A 136 -10.48 -4.46 2.01
CA MET A 136 -9.44 -3.68 2.66
C MET A 136 -8.38 -3.33 1.64
N ARG A 137 -8.10 -2.04 1.44
CA ARG A 137 -7.01 -1.58 0.60
C ARG A 137 -5.84 -1.15 1.46
N VAL A 138 -4.63 -1.58 1.09
CA VAL A 138 -3.39 -1.16 1.74
C VAL A 138 -2.48 -0.54 0.71
N THR A 139 -1.98 0.66 0.99
CA THR A 139 -1.00 1.35 0.15
C THR A 139 0.19 1.80 0.99
N ILE A 140 1.41 1.46 0.56
CA ILE A 140 2.62 2.06 1.09
C ILE A 140 3.34 2.86 0.01
N SER A 141 3.93 3.99 0.40
CA SER A 141 4.63 4.90 -0.49
C SER A 141 5.89 5.41 0.19
N TYR A 142 7.03 5.27 -0.49
CA TYR A 142 8.32 5.72 0.02
C TYR A 142 9.20 6.19 -1.15
N PHE A 143 10.21 7.01 -0.87
CA PHE A 143 11.18 7.41 -1.88
C PHE A 143 12.48 6.65 -1.70
N ILE A 144 13.07 6.27 -2.83
CA ILE A 144 14.36 5.59 -2.88
C ILE A 144 15.45 6.57 -3.31
N GLU A 145 16.67 6.37 -2.84
CA GLU A 145 17.84 7.00 -3.44
C GLU A 145 18.34 6.10 -4.59
N PRO A 146 18.53 6.64 -5.80
CA PRO A 146 19.13 5.87 -6.89
C PRO A 146 20.59 5.55 -6.57
N ASN A 147 21.05 4.38 -6.98
CA ASN A 147 22.45 4.01 -6.80
C ASN A 147 23.38 4.96 -7.59
N PRO A 148 24.43 5.53 -6.95
CA PRO A 148 25.34 6.48 -7.59
C PRO A 148 26.37 5.85 -8.55
N GLY A 149 26.43 4.51 -8.68
CA GLY A 149 27.37 3.85 -9.59
C GLY A 149 26.97 3.93 -11.07
N GLU A 150 27.96 3.85 -11.97
CA GLU A 150 27.71 3.75 -13.41
C GLU A 150 26.81 2.55 -13.76
N ARG A 151 26.04 2.71 -14.83
CA ARG A 151 25.03 1.76 -15.30
C ARG A 151 25.71 0.45 -15.74
N GLY A 152 25.90 -0.45 -14.79
CA GLY A 152 26.34 -1.82 -14.99
C GLY A 152 25.37 -2.81 -14.34
N TRP A 153 24.71 -3.60 -15.18
CA TRP A 153 24.36 -5.01 -14.93
C TRP A 153 23.03 -5.41 -14.23
N ALA A 154 22.40 -6.40 -14.89
CA ALA A 154 21.89 -7.72 -14.47
C ALA A 154 21.06 -7.93 -13.18
N ASN A 155 21.14 -7.13 -12.12
CA ASN A 155 20.43 -7.44 -10.86
C ASN A 155 19.50 -6.31 -10.39
N LYS A 156 18.22 -6.64 -10.18
CA LYS A 156 17.11 -5.69 -9.89
C LYS A 156 17.30 -4.84 -8.63
N TYR A 157 18.06 -5.32 -7.65
CA TYR A 157 18.23 -4.66 -6.34
C TYR A 157 19.33 -3.60 -6.32
N ARG A 158 20.09 -3.47 -7.41
CA ARG A 158 21.20 -2.52 -7.49
C ARG A 158 20.77 -1.09 -7.70
N TYR A 159 19.50 -0.80 -8.01
CA TYR A 159 19.06 0.58 -8.24
C TYR A 159 18.51 1.26 -6.98
N ALA A 160 17.61 0.60 -6.24
CA ALA A 160 16.95 1.19 -5.08
C ALA A 160 17.85 1.14 -3.83
N SER A 161 17.87 2.22 -3.05
CA SER A 161 18.55 2.30 -1.75
C SER A 161 18.13 1.21 -0.77
N HIS A 162 16.82 1.03 -0.67
CA HIS A 162 16.13 0.07 0.14
C HIS A 162 14.80 -0.23 -0.56
N GLY A 163 14.23 -1.41 -0.36
CA GLY A 163 12.83 -1.64 -0.63
C GLY A 163 12.05 -1.69 0.68
N LEU A 164 10.77 -1.36 0.64
CA LEU A 164 9.83 -1.64 1.73
C LEU A 164 8.77 -2.61 1.24
N ARG A 165 8.25 -3.40 2.17
CA ARG A 165 7.13 -4.33 1.98
C ARG A 165 6.15 -4.16 3.11
N PHE A 166 4.91 -4.54 2.86
CA PHE A 166 3.93 -4.70 3.90
C PHE A 166 3.40 -6.13 3.93
N ALA A 167 2.98 -6.54 5.11
CA ALA A 167 2.22 -7.76 5.34
C ALA A 167 1.16 -7.48 6.39
N VAL A 168 0.01 -8.12 6.23
CA VAL A 168 -1.09 -8.02 7.20
C VAL A 168 -1.11 -9.31 8.01
N ARG A 169 -1.46 -9.21 9.29
CA ARG A 169 -1.73 -10.38 10.15
C ARG A 169 -2.85 -11.20 9.52
N ARG A 170 -2.76 -12.52 9.56
CA ARG A 170 -3.82 -13.41 9.07
C ARG A 170 -4.88 -13.62 10.16
N PRO A 171 -6.14 -13.95 9.82
CA PRO A 171 -7.21 -14.11 10.81
C PRO A 171 -6.87 -15.11 11.93
N LEU A 172 -6.30 -16.26 11.57
CA LEU A 172 -5.96 -17.35 12.50
C LEU A 172 -4.53 -17.26 13.08
N GLU A 173 -3.81 -16.17 12.79
CA GLU A 173 -2.42 -15.99 13.20
C GLU A 173 -2.36 -15.14 14.46
N THR A 174 -1.68 -15.63 15.50
CA THR A 174 -1.42 -14.84 16.71
C THR A 174 -0.43 -13.72 16.42
N GLU A 175 -0.40 -12.68 17.24
CA GLU A 175 0.56 -11.60 17.06
C GLU A 175 2.02 -12.08 17.10
N GLN A 176 2.33 -13.04 17.97
CA GLN A 176 3.68 -13.63 18.04
C GLN A 176 4.05 -14.41 16.78
N GLN A 177 3.12 -15.21 16.24
CA GLN A 177 3.33 -15.92 14.98
C GLN A 177 3.53 -14.93 13.83
N PHE A 178 2.76 -13.85 13.82
CA PHE A 178 2.90 -12.76 12.85
C PHE A 178 4.29 -12.14 12.93
N GLN A 179 4.73 -11.73 14.10
CA GLN A 179 6.08 -11.17 14.29
C GLN A 179 7.17 -12.13 13.86
N GLN A 180 7.07 -13.43 14.17
CA GLN A 180 8.02 -14.44 13.74
C GLN A 180 8.08 -14.56 12.21
N ARG A 181 6.92 -14.59 11.54
CA ARG A 181 6.83 -14.62 10.07
C ARG A 181 7.48 -13.39 9.43
N ILE A 182 7.21 -12.19 9.97
CA ILE A 182 7.82 -10.95 9.46
C ILE A 182 9.32 -10.91 9.68
N ASN A 183 9.80 -11.37 10.85
CA ASN A 183 11.23 -11.48 11.12
C ASN A 183 11.93 -12.43 10.15
N GLN A 184 11.27 -13.53 9.77
CA GLN A 184 11.79 -14.45 8.75
C GLN A 184 11.83 -13.77 7.37
N TYR A 185 10.75 -13.07 6.97
CA TYR A 185 10.70 -12.32 5.71
C TYR A 185 11.77 -11.23 5.59
N ALA A 186 12.05 -10.53 6.69
CA ALA A 186 13.06 -9.48 6.75
C ALA A 186 14.51 -10.03 6.67
N ARG A 187 14.70 -11.30 7.03
CA ARG A 187 16.01 -12.00 6.98
C ARG A 187 16.23 -12.71 5.65
N ASP A 188 15.20 -13.35 5.12
CA ASP A 188 15.24 -14.20 3.94
C ASP A 188 14.11 -13.86 2.95
N GLU A 189 14.46 -13.17 1.87
CA GLU A 189 13.51 -12.85 0.79
C GLU A 189 13.06 -14.08 0.00
N GLU A 190 13.84 -15.17 -0.03
CA GLU A 190 13.42 -16.40 -0.69
C GLU A 190 12.34 -17.12 0.11
N TYR A 191 12.37 -16.99 1.43
CA TYR A 191 11.33 -17.50 2.33
C TYR A 191 9.94 -16.89 2.06
N GLN A 192 9.86 -15.64 1.57
CA GLN A 192 8.60 -15.07 1.12
C GLN A 192 7.96 -15.87 -0.03
N LYS A 193 8.78 -16.47 -0.90
CA LYS A 193 8.27 -17.21 -2.06
C LYS A 193 7.69 -18.58 -1.70
N SER A 194 8.04 -19.13 -0.53
CA SER A 194 7.67 -20.49 -0.10
C SER A 194 6.48 -20.55 0.86
N THR A 195 6.05 -19.43 1.44
CA THR A 195 4.90 -19.42 2.37
C THR A 195 3.56 -19.53 1.62
N ALA A 196 2.59 -20.25 2.21
CA ALA A 196 1.21 -20.31 1.71
C ALA A 196 0.65 -18.89 1.47
N GLN A 197 0.06 -18.65 0.30
CA GLN A 197 -0.48 -17.35 -0.08
C GLN A 197 -1.79 -17.07 0.66
N ASP A 198 -1.95 -15.84 1.14
CA ASP A 198 -3.23 -15.32 1.60
C ASP A 198 -4.10 -15.05 0.37
N SER A 199 -5.14 -15.86 0.16
CA SER A 199 -5.90 -15.95 -1.09
C SER A 199 -6.83 -14.77 -1.36
N GLY A 200 -7.01 -13.85 -0.41
CA GLY A 200 -7.90 -12.70 -0.56
C GLY A 200 -7.28 -11.50 -1.30
N TRP A 201 -5.97 -11.52 -1.60
CA TRP A 201 -5.31 -10.40 -2.29
C TRP A 201 -5.50 -10.45 -3.80
N LEU A 202 -5.92 -9.32 -4.37
CA LEU A 202 -6.16 -9.18 -5.82
C LEU A 202 -4.87 -9.29 -6.63
N LEU A 203 -3.82 -8.54 -6.24
CA LEU A 203 -2.52 -8.55 -6.91
C LEU A 203 -1.56 -9.55 -6.25
N GLY A 204 -1.53 -9.55 -4.92
CA GLY A 204 -0.61 -10.35 -4.13
C GLY A 204 0.84 -9.87 -4.22
N GLU A 205 1.70 -10.52 -3.43
CA GLU A 205 3.10 -10.09 -3.23
C GLU A 205 3.96 -10.11 -4.50
N LYS A 206 3.61 -10.94 -5.49
CA LYS A 206 4.36 -11.02 -6.75
C LYS A 206 4.14 -9.80 -7.65
N LEU A 207 2.99 -9.12 -7.52
CA LEU A 207 2.62 -8.00 -8.39
C LEU A 207 2.61 -6.65 -7.67
N ARG A 208 2.28 -6.60 -6.37
CA ARG A 208 2.20 -5.31 -5.65
C ARG A 208 3.56 -4.69 -5.33
N ASN A 209 4.63 -5.48 -5.34
CA ASN A 209 5.95 -5.12 -4.78
C ASN A 209 6.92 -4.42 -5.76
N PHE A 210 6.42 -3.90 -6.89
CA PHE A 210 7.25 -3.21 -7.89
C PHE A 210 7.41 -1.72 -7.59
N GLY A 211 8.65 -1.22 -7.69
CA GLY A 211 8.96 0.20 -7.48
C GLY A 211 8.96 0.60 -6.02
N SER A 212 8.53 1.84 -5.74
CA SER A 212 8.51 2.44 -4.40
C SER A 212 7.12 2.88 -3.93
N ILE A 213 6.09 2.34 -4.58
CA ILE A 213 4.69 2.50 -4.20
C ILE A 213 3.95 1.19 -4.46
N HIS A 214 3.41 0.62 -3.40
CA HIS A 214 2.75 -0.68 -3.43
C HIS A 214 1.32 -0.47 -2.97
N SER A 215 0.35 -0.87 -3.78
CA SER A 215 -1.06 -0.86 -3.42
C SER A 215 -1.67 -2.20 -3.75
N ASP A 216 -2.51 -2.71 -2.88
CA ASP A 216 -3.24 -3.96 -3.12
C ASP A 216 -4.56 -3.94 -2.36
N THR A 217 -5.54 -4.66 -2.89
CA THR A 217 -6.87 -4.78 -2.29
C THR A 217 -7.06 -6.24 -1.87
N TRP A 218 -7.38 -6.41 -0.60
CA TRP A 218 -7.79 -7.68 -0.01
C TRP A 218 -9.32 -7.74 0.04
N GLN A 219 -9.88 -8.89 -0.28
CA GLN A 219 -11.30 -9.19 -0.17
C GLN A 219 -11.49 -10.44 0.69
N GLY A 220 -12.49 -10.40 1.57
CA GLY A 220 -12.87 -11.51 2.43
C GLY A 220 -14.07 -11.12 3.29
N THR A 221 -14.38 -11.91 4.32
CA THR A 221 -15.54 -11.63 5.18
C THR A 221 -15.22 -10.54 6.20
N ALA A 222 -16.26 -9.87 6.70
CA ALA A 222 -16.11 -8.85 7.73
C ALA A 222 -15.52 -9.44 9.02
N ALA A 223 -15.92 -10.66 9.39
CA ALA A 223 -15.33 -11.41 10.50
C ALA A 223 -13.83 -11.69 10.29
N GLU A 224 -13.41 -12.09 9.08
CA GLU A 224 -11.99 -12.26 8.76
C GLU A 224 -11.23 -10.94 8.86
N LEU A 225 -11.83 -9.82 8.41
CA LEU A 225 -11.21 -8.50 8.49
C LEU A 225 -11.05 -8.02 9.95
N ALA A 226 -12.06 -8.23 10.79
CA ALA A 226 -12.04 -7.91 12.21
C ALA A 226 -10.85 -8.62 12.91
N ALA A 227 -10.61 -9.88 12.54
CA ALA A 227 -9.48 -10.65 13.04
C ALA A 227 -8.11 -10.20 12.50
N ARG A 228 -8.02 -9.30 11.50
CA ARG A 228 -6.77 -8.79 10.92
C ARG A 228 -6.35 -7.44 11.53
N GLY A 229 -6.02 -7.46 12.81
CA GLY A 229 -5.78 -6.21 13.58
C GLY A 229 -4.40 -5.56 13.44
N SER A 230 -3.50 -6.01 12.54
CA SER A 230 -2.15 -5.41 12.45
C SER A 230 -1.52 -5.49 11.06
N ILE A 231 -0.72 -4.47 10.73
CA ILE A 231 0.10 -4.40 9.52
C ILE A 231 1.56 -4.20 9.90
N ALA A 232 2.43 -5.00 9.32
CA ALA A 232 3.87 -4.81 9.42
C ALA A 232 4.40 -4.12 8.18
N VAL A 233 5.23 -3.10 8.36
CA VAL A 233 6.08 -2.50 7.31
C VAL A 233 7.54 -2.83 7.63
N TYR A 234 8.22 -3.47 6.69
CA TYR A 234 9.59 -3.94 6.88
C TYR A 234 10.44 -3.73 5.64
N PRO A 235 11.76 -3.53 5.82
CA PRO A 235 12.67 -3.33 4.71
C PRO A 235 13.09 -4.64 4.05
N VAL A 236 13.41 -4.53 2.76
CA VAL A 236 14.00 -5.57 1.91
C VAL A 236 15.23 -5.02 1.19
N LEU A 237 15.99 -5.87 0.51
CA LEU A 237 17.28 -5.56 -0.10
C LEU A 237 17.30 -4.25 -0.90
N GLY A 238 18.46 -3.60 -0.85
CA GLY A 238 18.80 -2.42 -1.63
C GLY A 238 20.27 -2.07 -1.48
N TRP A 239 20.76 -1.11 -2.27
CA TRP A 239 22.19 -0.82 -2.33
C TRP A 239 22.77 -0.26 -1.01
N TRP A 240 21.94 0.28 -0.10
CA TRP A 240 22.39 0.65 1.25
C TRP A 240 22.90 -0.57 2.05
N LYS A 241 22.37 -1.77 1.78
CA LYS A 241 22.82 -3.04 2.35
C LYS A 241 23.94 -3.70 1.51
N GLU A 242 23.80 -3.69 0.18
CA GLU A 242 24.74 -4.37 -0.72
C GLU A 242 26.07 -3.64 -0.92
N ARG A 243 26.15 -2.33 -0.64
CA ARG A 243 27.38 -1.53 -0.79
C ARG A 243 27.82 -0.91 0.54
N PRO A 244 28.32 -1.71 1.50
CA PRO A 244 28.80 -1.19 2.79
C PRO A 244 29.87 -0.09 2.64
N LYS A 245 30.71 -0.14 1.60
CA LYS A 245 31.73 0.90 1.36
C LYS A 245 31.19 2.34 1.28
N LEU A 246 29.89 2.52 1.01
CA LEU A 246 29.24 3.84 0.95
C LEU A 246 28.64 4.29 2.29
N GLU A 247 28.68 3.45 3.32
CA GLU A 247 28.29 3.76 4.70
C GLU A 247 26.86 4.30 4.86
N ARG A 248 25.95 3.88 3.98
CA ARG A 248 24.54 4.31 3.97
C ARG A 248 23.60 3.45 4.81
N TRP A 249 24.08 2.35 5.40
CA TRP A 249 23.25 1.47 6.23
C TRP A 249 22.58 2.22 7.39
N GLY A 250 23.20 3.28 7.92
CA GLY A 250 22.69 4.06 9.06
C GLY A 250 21.59 5.07 8.71
N ARG A 251 21.17 5.17 7.44
CA ARG A 251 20.18 6.17 7.00
C ARG A 251 18.77 5.76 7.38
N GLN A 252 17.96 6.74 7.75
CA GLN A 252 16.52 6.58 7.89
C GLN A 252 15.81 6.82 6.56
N ALA A 253 14.66 6.17 6.41
CA ALA A 253 13.78 6.28 5.26
C ALA A 253 12.36 6.60 5.73
N ARG A 254 11.79 7.66 5.14
CA ARG A 254 10.39 8.03 5.35
C ARG A 254 9.47 7.15 4.50
N TYR A 255 8.33 6.78 5.06
CA TYR A 255 7.26 6.13 4.34
C TYR A 255 5.89 6.63 4.78
N THR A 256 4.90 6.41 3.93
CA THR A 256 3.49 6.55 4.25
C THR A 256 2.83 5.19 4.16
N LEU A 257 1.97 4.89 5.13
CA LEU A 257 1.02 3.78 5.10
C LEU A 257 -0.40 4.36 5.04
N ILE A 258 -1.20 3.90 4.09
CA ILE A 258 -2.63 4.19 4.00
C ILE A 258 -3.39 2.88 4.00
N VAL A 259 -4.40 2.79 4.85
CA VAL A 259 -5.28 1.64 4.91
C VAL A 259 -6.71 2.13 4.85
N SER A 260 -7.52 1.54 3.99
CA SER A 260 -8.96 1.75 4.03
C SER A 260 -9.72 0.45 4.07
N ILE A 261 -10.90 0.51 4.67
CA ILE A 261 -11.88 -0.56 4.65
C ILE A 261 -13.14 -0.04 3.98
N ARG A 262 -13.76 -0.88 3.15
CA ARG A 262 -15.01 -0.58 2.45
C ARG A 262 -15.97 -1.74 2.65
N THR A 263 -17.14 -1.42 3.16
CA THR A 263 -18.28 -2.33 3.22
C THR A 263 -19.20 -2.09 2.03
N PRO A 264 -20.01 -3.08 1.60
CA PRO A 264 -21.14 -2.83 0.72
C PRO A 264 -22.06 -1.76 1.35
N ASP A 265 -22.91 -1.10 0.55
CA ASP A 265 -23.86 -0.08 1.01
C ASP A 265 -24.89 -0.66 2.00
N VAL A 266 -24.43 -0.94 3.21
CA VAL A 266 -25.16 -1.36 4.40
C VAL A 266 -25.13 -0.15 5.33
N GLU A 267 -26.23 0.11 6.04
CA GLU A 267 -26.37 1.22 7.00
C GLU A 267 -25.41 1.14 8.22
N THR A 268 -24.42 0.26 8.20
CA THR A 268 -23.45 0.08 9.29
C THR A 268 -22.37 1.15 9.23
N ASP A 269 -22.37 2.04 10.22
CA ASP A 269 -21.35 3.05 10.42
C ASP A 269 -20.06 2.43 10.99
N ILE A 270 -19.05 2.29 10.12
CA ILE A 270 -17.72 1.79 10.50
C ILE A 270 -16.74 2.92 10.81
N TYR A 271 -17.13 4.17 10.56
CA TYR A 271 -16.27 5.34 10.73
C TYR A 271 -16.31 5.87 12.17
N THR A 272 -17.51 6.10 12.70
CA THR A 272 -17.71 6.69 14.04
C THR A 272 -17.02 5.93 15.17
N PRO A 273 -17.08 4.58 15.24
CA PRO A 273 -16.39 3.86 16.32
C PRO A 273 -14.88 4.10 16.31
N VAL A 274 -14.28 4.19 15.11
CA VAL A 274 -12.83 4.41 14.99
C VAL A 274 -12.46 5.86 15.27
N ALA A 275 -13.24 6.83 14.77
CA ALA A 275 -13.01 8.24 15.04
C ALA A 275 -12.97 8.53 16.56
N ASN A 276 -13.87 7.88 17.32
CA ASN A 276 -13.86 7.94 18.79
C ASN A 276 -12.59 7.31 19.40
N MET A 277 -12.13 6.16 18.90
CA MET A 277 -10.88 5.53 19.40
C MET A 277 -9.63 6.38 19.15
N VAL A 278 -9.56 7.07 18.00
CA VAL A 278 -8.40 7.90 17.64
C VAL A 278 -8.52 9.35 18.10
N GLY A 279 -9.62 9.72 18.77
CA GLY A 279 -9.83 11.06 19.34
C GLY A 279 -10.06 12.15 18.30
N VAL A 280 -10.60 11.82 17.12
CA VAL A 280 -10.92 12.80 16.08
C VAL A 280 -12.31 13.38 16.36
N PRO A 281 -12.48 14.72 16.42
CA PRO A 281 -13.79 15.31 16.60
C PRO A 281 -14.70 14.98 15.41
N ILE A 282 -15.83 14.32 15.70
CA ILE A 282 -16.83 13.98 14.68
C ILE A 282 -17.67 15.22 14.43
N THR A 283 -17.43 15.90 13.31
CA THR A 283 -18.35 16.91 12.80
C THR A 283 -19.51 16.21 12.10
N LEU A 284 -20.66 16.19 12.77
CA LEU A 284 -21.95 15.76 12.22
C LEU A 284 -22.39 16.64 11.04
#